data_AF-A0A9E2HAX7-F1
#
_entry.id   AF-A0A9E2HAX7-F1
#
_cell.length_a   1.000
_cell.length_b   1.000
_cell.length_c   1.000
_cell.angle_alpha   90.00
_cell.angle_beta   90.00
_cell.angle_gamma   90.00
#
_symmetry.space_group_name_H-M   'P 1'
#
loop_
_entity.id
_entity.type
_entity.pdbx_description
1 polymer ?
#
loop_
_entity_poly.entity_id
_entity_poly.type
_entity_poly.pdbx_seq_one_letter_code
_entity_poly.pdbx_strand_id
1 'polypeptide(L)' 'MELSELVVVCISAFAAVFVLLSILAFVMRLILVVFPKRESGGDATMIAAVASALSTVYPGTRITKIEEIK' A
#
# COMPACT_ATOMS: atom_id res chain seq x y z
N MET A 1 34.44 23.90 -21.22
CA MET A 1 34.07 24.09 -19.80
C MET A 1 32.55 24.19 -19.61
N GLU A 2 31.78 24.67 -20.61
CA GLU A 2 30.32 24.86 -20.50
C GLU A 2 29.47 23.58 -20.62
N LEU A 3 29.92 22.59 -21.40
CA LEU A 3 29.22 21.30 -21.54
C LEU A 3 29.04 20.57 -20.20
N SER A 4 30.00 20.71 -19.28
CA SER A 4 29.91 20.11 -17.95
C SER A 4 28.78 20.74 -17.12
N GLU A 5 28.56 22.04 -17.22
CA GLU A 5 27.52 22.71 -16.43
C GLU A 5 26.11 22.35 -16.93
N LEU A 6 25.89 22.30 -18.24
CA LEU A 6 24.61 21.89 -18.81
C LEU A 6 24.26 20.43 -18.44
N VAL A 7 25.25 19.53 -18.49
CA VAL A 7 25.04 18.12 -18.11
C VAL A 7 24.72 18.00 -16.62
N VAL A 8 25.41 18.75 -15.76
CA VAL A 8 25.15 18.76 -14.31
C VAL A 8 23.74 19.29 -13.99
N VAL A 9 23.30 20.35 -14.67
CA VAL A 9 21.95 20.91 -14.50
C VAL A 9 20.87 19.94 -15.01
N CYS A 10 21.09 19.27 -16.14
CA CYS A 10 20.17 18.26 -16.64
C CYS A 10 20.00 17.10 -15.64
N ILE A 11 21.11 16.56 -15.12
CA ILE A 11 21.06 15.46 -14.16
C ILE A 11 20.37 15.89 -12.85
N SER A 12 20.66 17.10 -12.36
CA SER A 12 20.06 17.60 -11.12
C SER A 12 18.56 17.84 -11.27
N ALA A 13 18.10 18.35 -12.41
CA ALA A 13 16.68 18.52 -12.71
C ALA A 13 15.94 17.17 -12.76
N PHE A 14 16.50 16.17 -13.46
CA PHE A 14 15.93 14.82 -13.49
C PHE A 14 15.89 14.17 -12.10
N ALA A 15 16.96 14.29 -11.33
CA ALA A 15 17.02 13.77 -9.97
C ALA A 15 15.95 14.43 -9.08
N ALA A 16 15.79 15.76 -9.16
CA ALA A 16 14.78 16.48 -8.41
C ALA A 16 13.36 16.01 -8.73
N VAL A 17 13.03 15.83 -10.02
CA VAL A 17 11.72 15.33 -10.44
C VAL A 17 11.50 13.90 -9.94
N PHE A 18 12.50 13.03 -10.05
CA PHE A 18 12.40 11.65 -9.57
C PHE A 18 12.15 11.58 -8.05
N VAL A 19 12.84 12.40 -7.28
CA VAL A 19 12.63 12.54 -5.83
C VAL A 19 11.20 13.00 -5.54
N LEU A 20 10.71 14.00 -6.25
CA LEU A 20 9.37 14.54 -6.07
C LEU A 20 8.29 13.48 -6.37
N LEU A 21 8.44 12.75 -7.47
CA LEU A 21 7.54 11.64 -7.82
C LEU A 21 7.61 10.49 -6.80
N SER A 22 8.81 10.17 -6.31
CA SER A 22 9.00 9.14 -5.29
C SER A 22 8.29 9.48 -3.99
N ILE A 23 8.41 10.73 -3.53
CA ILE A 23 7.71 11.23 -2.34
C ILE A 23 6.19 11.12 -2.54
N LEU A 24 5.68 11.57 -3.69
CA LEU A 24 4.25 11.53 -3.97
C LEU A 24 3.71 10.08 -3.99
N ALA A 25 4.44 9.18 -4.64
CA ALA A 25 4.11 7.75 -4.67
C ALA A 25 4.15 7.13 -3.27
N PHE A 26 5.14 7.51 -2.46
CA PHE A 26 5.26 7.07 -1.08
C PHE A 26 4.09 7.55 -0.24
N VAL A 27 3.69 8.82 -0.35
CA VAL A 27 2.51 9.38 0.32
C VAL A 27 1.25 8.63 -0.08
N MET A 28 1.04 8.39 -1.38
CA MET A 28 -0.13 7.63 -1.85
C MET A 28 -0.13 6.21 -1.26
N ARG A 29 1.02 5.53 -1.23
CA ARG A 29 1.16 4.20 -0.64
C ARG A 29 0.92 4.21 0.87
N LEU A 30 1.42 5.23 1.56
CA LEU A 30 1.21 5.41 2.99
C LEU A 30 -0.29 5.60 3.28
N ILE A 31 -0.98 6.43 2.50
CA ILE A 31 -2.43 6.63 2.62
C ILE A 31 -3.17 5.31 2.39
N LEU A 32 -2.79 4.50 1.39
CA LEU A 32 -3.44 3.20 1.14
C LEU A 32 -3.19 2.17 2.25
N VAL A 33 -2.03 2.22 2.92
CA VAL A 33 -1.72 1.33 4.05
C VAL A 33 -2.47 1.77 5.31
N VAL A 34 -2.57 3.08 5.55
CA VAL A 34 -3.29 3.64 6.72
C VAL A 34 -4.80 3.54 6.53
N PHE A 35 -5.29 3.75 5.31
CA PHE A 35 -6.70 3.67 4.91
C PHE A 35 -6.88 2.60 3.82
N PRO A 36 -6.76 1.30 4.16
CA PRO A 36 -7.04 0.24 3.22
C PRO A 36 -8.49 0.36 2.75
N LYS A 37 -8.68 0.49 1.44
CA LYS A 37 -9.99 0.52 0.80
C LYS A 37 -10.75 -0.74 1.23
N ARG A 38 -11.72 -0.59 2.12
CA ARG A 38 -12.65 -1.66 2.50
C ARG A 38 -13.39 -2.06 1.23
N GLU A 39 -13.05 -3.20 0.66
CA GLU A 39 -13.87 -3.81 -0.38
C GLU A 39 -15.27 -3.99 0.20
N SER A 40 -16.28 -3.61 -0.58
CA SER A 40 -17.69 -3.46 -0.18
C SER A 40 -18.40 -4.80 0.13
N GLY A 41 -17.80 -5.66 0.95
CA GLY A 41 -18.33 -6.99 1.26
C GLY A 41 -17.90 -7.58 2.60
N GLY A 42 -17.18 -6.86 3.45
CA GLY A 42 -16.87 -7.35 4.79
C GLY A 42 -16.04 -6.37 5.58
N ASP A 43 -16.48 -6.08 6.79
CA ASP A 43 -15.77 -5.17 7.67
C ASP A 43 -14.38 -5.76 7.99
N ALA A 44 -13.30 -5.09 7.58
CA ALA A 44 -11.93 -5.62 7.75
C ALA A 44 -11.62 -6.01 9.20
N THR A 45 -12.25 -5.32 10.15
CA THR A 45 -12.22 -5.64 11.57
C THR A 45 -12.90 -6.99 11.89
N MET A 46 -14.06 -7.28 11.30
CA MET A 46 -14.73 -8.59 11.44
C MET A 46 -13.92 -9.70 10.78
N ILE A 47 -13.40 -9.49 9.58
CA ILE A 47 -12.57 -10.49 8.87
C ILE A 47 -11.34 -10.84 9.73
N ALA A 48 -10.67 -9.84 10.30
CA ALA A 48 -9.52 -10.05 11.18
C ALA A 48 -9.89 -10.76 12.49
N ALA A 49 -11.03 -10.40 13.10
CA ALA A 49 -11.51 -11.04 14.33
C ALA A 49 -11.91 -12.51 14.09
N VAL A 50 -12.58 -12.81 12.98
CA VAL A 50 -12.96 -14.16 12.60
C VAL A 50 -11.72 -14.98 12.24
N ALA A 51 -10.77 -14.41 11.50
CA ALA A 51 -9.52 -15.10 11.15
C ALA A 51 -8.65 -15.41 12.38
N SER A 52 -8.56 -14.50 13.36
CA SER A 52 -7.82 -14.74 14.61
C SER A 52 -8.48 -15.81 15.48
N ALA A 53 -9.80 -15.81 15.57
CA ALA A 53 -10.55 -16.86 16.27
C ALA A 53 -10.37 -18.22 15.57
N LEU A 54 -10.55 -18.29 14.25
CA LEU A 54 -10.48 -19.54 13.49
C LEU A 54 -9.07 -20.12 13.42
N SER A 55 -8.03 -19.28 13.33
CA SER A 55 -6.64 -19.75 13.35
C SER A 55 -6.24 -20.41 14.69
N THR A 56 -6.92 -20.06 15.78
CA THR A 56 -6.71 -20.68 17.10
C THR A 56 -7.31 -22.08 17.17
N VAL A 57 -8.45 -22.30 16.51
CA VAL A 57 -9.18 -23.58 16.55
C VAL A 57 -8.76 -24.51 15.41
N TYR A 58 -8.45 -23.95 14.23
CA TYR A 58 -8.10 -24.68 13.01
C TYR A 58 -6.85 -24.09 12.34
N PRO A 59 -5.65 -24.34 12.91
CA PRO A 59 -4.40 -23.86 12.35
C PRO A 59 -4.14 -24.45 10.95
N GLY A 60 -3.72 -23.59 10.01
CA GLY A 60 -3.39 -23.99 8.63
C GLY A 60 -4.57 -24.04 7.65
N THR A 61 -5.77 -23.66 8.07
CA THR A 61 -6.93 -23.58 7.17
C THR A 61 -7.03 -22.22 6.47
N ARG A 62 -7.51 -22.22 5.22
CA ARG A 62 -7.68 -21.01 4.40
C ARG A 62 -9.16 -20.63 4.35
N ILE A 63 -9.48 -19.42 4.81
CA ILE A 63 -10.85 -18.88 4.72
C ILE A 63 -11.08 -18.43 3.28
N THR A 64 -12.01 -19.09 2.58
CA THR A 64 -12.28 -18.84 1.15
C THR A 64 -13.47 -17.91 0.91
N LYS A 65 -14.39 -17.80 1.87
CA LYS A 65 -15.57 -16.94 1.78
C LYS A 65 -16.11 -16.63 3.19
N ILE A 66 -16.46 -15.36 3.45
CA ILE A 66 -17.13 -14.94 4.68
C ILE A 66 -18.44 -14.28 4.25
N GLU A 67 -19.57 -14.88 4.61
CA GLU A 67 -20.91 -14.33 4.37
C GLU A 67 -21.63 -14.23 5.69
N GLU A 68 -22.22 -13.06 5.98
CA GLU A 68 -23.16 -12.92 7.09
C GLU A 68 -24.52 -13.48 6.65
N ILE A 69 -25.06 -14.42 7.43
CA ILE A 69 -26.42 -14.93 7.26
C ILE A 69 -27.29 -14.21 8.30
N LYS A 70 -28.30 -13.46 7.85
CA LYS A 70 -29.28 -12.77 8.69
C LYS A 70 -30.45 -13.68 9.07
#